data_AF-A0A9E5C9X5-F1
#
_entry.id   AF-A0A9E5C9X5-F1
#
_cell.length_a   1.000
_cell.length_b   1.000
_cell.length_c   1.000
_cell.angle_alpha   90.00
_cell.angle_beta   90.00
_cell.angle_gamma   90.00
#
_symmetry.space_group_name_H-M   'P 1'
#
loop_
_entity.id
_entity.type
_entity.pdbx_description
1 polymer ?
#
loop_
_entity_poly.entity_id
_entity_poly.type
_entity_poly.pdbx_seq_one_letter_code
_entity_poly.pdbx_strand_id
1 'polypeptide(L)'
;MARLATIAWMALLFYLALQPRLPQLPVGTQSSTSPWAHFGTHLVLAALVYLATSSRPMSLVKRAAVTGFAFAFSAALGSGLEALQSILPDRSGQISDLLLDIGGAGVGAALGLTLDFLKLNRSFLGVTALGMTLLMIAFTGVSVIIWDSSLPRIGDHWHARYQISICGKELAPLPGKPGGVHTHGKGVIHIHPNTKREAGQNANLALFLLTTGGGLTDDSLTLPSGETYANGDPCSGGQPGVLVVTVNGTRVETPSSYVMGNRDRIWIGFQPARETSK
;
A
#
# COMPACT_ATOMS: atom_id res chain seq x y z
N MET A 1 -33.39 2.92 -2.76
CA MET A 1 -32.25 3.58 -2.07
C MET A 1 -31.43 2.63 -1.20
N ALA A 2 -32.00 1.99 -0.16
CA ALA A 2 -31.22 1.10 0.72
C ALA A 2 -30.45 -0.03 -0.02
N ARG A 3 -31.05 -0.66 -1.03
CA ARG A 3 -30.38 -1.66 -1.89
C ARG A 3 -29.16 -1.07 -2.63
N LEU A 4 -29.31 0.13 -3.20
CA LEU A 4 -28.21 0.83 -3.89
C LEU A 4 -27.09 1.20 -2.92
N ALA A 5 -27.43 1.71 -1.73
CA ALA A 5 -26.45 1.99 -0.68
C ALA A 5 -25.70 0.73 -0.25
N THR A 6 -26.40 -0.41 -0.13
CA THR A 6 -25.78 -1.70 0.21
C THR A 6 -24.78 -2.13 -0.87
N ILE A 7 -25.19 -2.09 -2.15
CA ILE A 7 -24.31 -2.46 -3.28
C ILE A 7 -23.09 -1.53 -3.34
N ALA A 8 -23.29 -0.22 -3.22
CA ALA A 8 -22.20 0.75 -3.23
C ALA A 8 -21.24 0.54 -2.05
N TRP A 9 -21.75 0.22 -0.86
CA TRP A 9 -20.93 -0.07 0.31
C TRP A 9 -20.11 -1.34 0.12
N MET A 10 -20.72 -2.42 -0.38
CA MET A 10 -20.01 -3.66 -0.71
C MET A 10 -18.91 -3.42 -1.75
N ALA A 11 -19.19 -2.65 -2.81
CA ALA A 11 -18.21 -2.31 -3.83
C ALA A 11 -17.02 -1.53 -3.24
N LEU A 12 -17.27 -0.60 -2.31
CA LEU A 12 -16.22 0.10 -1.57
C LEU A 12 -15.38 -0.87 -0.72
N LEU A 13 -16.00 -1.80 0.01
CA LEU A 13 -15.27 -2.79 0.82
C LEU A 13 -14.38 -3.69 -0.04
N PHE A 14 -14.90 -4.19 -1.16
CA PHE A 14 -14.10 -4.96 -2.12
C PHE A 14 -12.94 -4.14 -2.69
N TYR A 15 -13.21 -2.91 -3.12
CA TYR A 15 -12.17 -2.03 -3.64
C TYR A 15 -11.04 -1.82 -2.62
N LEU A 16 -11.38 -1.52 -1.37
CA LEU A 16 -10.42 -1.30 -0.29
C LEU A 16 -9.66 -2.58 0.08
N ALA A 17 -10.33 -3.73 0.11
CA ALA A 17 -9.71 -5.02 0.39
C ALA A 17 -8.73 -5.47 -0.71
N LEU A 18 -8.98 -5.08 -1.96
CA LEU A 18 -8.11 -5.33 -3.10
C LEU A 18 -6.92 -4.36 -3.18
N GLN A 19 -6.93 -3.25 -2.44
CA GLN A 19 -5.79 -2.33 -2.46
C GLN A 19 -4.59 -2.97 -1.74
N PRO A 20 -3.40 -3.00 -2.35
CA PRO A 20 -2.18 -3.46 -1.68
C PRO A 20 -1.91 -2.67 -0.39
N ARG A 21 -2.27 -1.37 -0.38
CA ARG A 21 -2.21 -0.50 0.81
C ARG A 21 -3.41 0.44 0.84
N LEU A 22 -3.89 0.73 2.04
CA LEU A 22 -4.98 1.68 2.18
C LEU A 22 -4.47 3.12 1.94
N PRO A 23 -5.27 3.98 1.28
CA PRO A 23 -4.94 5.39 1.14
C PRO A 23 -4.76 6.07 2.50
N GLN A 24 -3.77 6.95 2.63
CA GLN A 24 -3.64 7.77 3.82
C GLN A 24 -4.72 8.86 3.81
N LEU A 25 -5.59 8.83 4.80
CA LEU A 25 -6.59 9.88 4.94
C LEU A 25 -5.92 11.12 5.59
N PRO A 26 -6.19 12.35 5.12
CA PRO A 26 -5.67 13.59 5.72
C PRO A 26 -6.04 13.84 7.20
N VAL A 27 -6.79 12.94 7.83
CA VAL A 27 -7.40 13.11 9.15
C VAL A 27 -7.04 11.91 10.03
N GLY A 28 -6.03 12.06 10.89
CA GLY A 28 -5.66 11.05 11.89
C GLY A 28 -4.17 10.67 11.90
N THR A 29 -3.66 10.34 13.08
CA THR A 29 -2.26 9.92 13.32
C THR A 29 -1.95 8.60 12.62
N GLN A 30 -0.81 8.58 11.93
CA GLN A 30 -0.32 7.58 10.96
C GLN A 30 -0.06 6.13 11.46
N SER A 31 -0.60 5.70 12.60
CA SER A 31 -0.28 4.38 13.16
C SER A 31 -1.50 3.47 13.17
N SER A 32 -1.48 2.46 12.30
CA SER A 32 -2.50 1.43 12.10
C SER A 32 -3.83 1.93 11.54
N THR A 33 -4.35 1.22 10.55
CA THR A 33 -5.79 1.22 10.30
C THR A 33 -6.45 0.84 11.61
N SER A 34 -7.16 1.80 12.24
CA SER A 34 -7.77 1.59 13.54
C SER A 34 -8.50 0.24 13.55
N PRO A 35 -8.25 -0.66 14.51
CA PRO A 35 -8.94 -1.96 14.60
C PRO A 35 -10.47 -1.80 14.50
N TRP A 36 -10.99 -0.65 14.93
CA TRP A 36 -12.40 -0.31 14.85
C TRP A 36 -12.95 -0.09 13.42
N ALA A 37 -12.10 0.04 12.40
CA ALA A 37 -12.53 0.20 11.02
C ALA A 37 -13.24 -1.06 10.50
N HIS A 38 -12.71 -2.24 10.79
CA HIS A 38 -13.32 -3.54 10.48
C HIS A 38 -14.70 -3.66 11.13
N PHE A 39 -14.74 -3.42 12.44
CA PHE A 39 -16.00 -3.39 13.20
C PHE A 39 -17.03 -2.40 12.62
N GLY A 40 -16.63 -1.15 12.41
CA GLY A 40 -17.53 -0.10 11.92
C GLY A 40 -18.06 -0.37 10.52
N THR A 41 -17.21 -0.89 9.63
CA THR A 41 -17.62 -1.17 8.24
C THR A 41 -18.65 -2.29 8.15
N HIS A 42 -18.50 -3.32 8.96
CA HIS A 42 -19.41 -4.46 8.99
C HIS A 42 -20.68 -4.18 9.78
N LEU A 43 -20.63 -3.27 10.75
CA LEU A 43 -21.82 -2.69 11.39
C LEU A 43 -22.70 -1.98 10.36
N VAL A 44 -22.11 -1.07 9.56
CA VAL A 44 -22.85 -0.32 8.53
C VAL A 44 -23.41 -1.29 7.48
N LEU A 45 -22.63 -2.27 7.03
CA LEU A 45 -23.08 -3.25 6.06
C LEU A 45 -24.28 -4.06 6.58
N ALA A 46 -24.22 -4.61 7.79
CA ALA A 46 -25.32 -5.40 8.32
C ALA A 46 -26.60 -4.57 8.52
N ALA A 47 -26.49 -3.32 8.96
CA ALA A 47 -27.63 -2.41 9.04
C ALA A 47 -28.24 -2.13 7.66
N LEU A 48 -27.40 -1.91 6.64
CA LEU A 48 -27.83 -1.70 5.25
C LEU A 48 -28.52 -2.93 4.67
N VAL A 49 -27.95 -4.13 4.86
CA VAL A 49 -28.54 -5.40 4.41
C VAL A 49 -29.89 -5.62 5.07
N TYR A 50 -30.01 -5.37 6.38
CA TYR A 50 -31.30 -5.42 7.09
C TYR A 50 -32.31 -4.47 6.45
N LEU A 51 -31.94 -3.21 6.20
CA LEU A 51 -32.82 -2.21 5.57
C LEU A 51 -33.15 -2.53 4.11
N ALA A 52 -32.28 -3.25 3.39
CA ALA A 52 -32.48 -3.64 2.00
C ALA A 52 -33.45 -4.82 1.84
N THR A 53 -33.55 -5.67 2.88
CA THR A 53 -34.30 -6.94 2.86
C THR A 53 -35.57 -6.93 3.72
N SER A 54 -35.68 -6.04 4.70
CA SER A 54 -36.93 -5.89 5.47
C SER A 54 -38.01 -5.11 4.72
N SER A 55 -39.27 -5.34 5.08
CA SER A 55 -40.48 -4.63 4.62
C SER A 55 -41.31 -4.26 5.84
N ARG A 56 -42.19 -3.25 5.82
CA ARG A 56 -43.09 -2.98 6.96
C ARG A 56 -44.55 -3.22 6.55
N PRO A 57 -45.39 -3.86 7.39
CA PRO A 57 -45.07 -4.51 8.67
C PRO A 57 -44.37 -5.88 8.50
N MET A 58 -43.73 -6.39 9.57
CA MET A 58 -43.18 -7.77 9.64
C MET A 58 -43.68 -8.52 10.85
N SER A 59 -43.95 -9.82 10.66
CA SER A 59 -44.11 -10.79 11.74
C SER A 59 -42.79 -11.02 12.48
N LEU A 60 -42.85 -11.59 13.69
CA LEU A 60 -41.67 -11.91 14.51
C LEU A 60 -40.71 -12.85 13.78
N VAL A 61 -41.24 -13.89 13.13
CA VAL A 61 -40.44 -14.87 12.35
C VAL A 61 -39.71 -14.18 11.21
N LYS A 62 -40.39 -13.30 10.47
CA LYS A 62 -39.77 -12.56 9.36
C LYS A 62 -38.68 -11.60 9.86
N ARG A 63 -38.90 -10.95 11.02
CA ARG A 63 -37.86 -10.11 11.66
C ARG A 63 -36.63 -10.94 12.00
N ALA A 64 -36.81 -12.06 12.69
CA ALA A 64 -35.71 -12.96 13.06
C ALA A 64 -34.95 -13.46 11.83
N ALA A 65 -35.66 -13.86 10.77
CA ALA A 65 -35.05 -14.31 9.51
C ALA A 65 -34.23 -13.19 8.83
N VAL A 66 -34.77 -11.97 8.75
CA VAL A 66 -34.07 -10.83 8.13
C VAL A 66 -32.83 -10.42 8.95
N THR A 67 -32.93 -10.40 10.28
CA THR A 67 -31.77 -10.12 11.16
C THR A 67 -30.70 -11.21 11.03
N GLY A 68 -31.10 -12.48 11.06
CA GLY A 68 -30.19 -13.61 10.90
C GLY A 68 -29.48 -13.56 9.54
N PHE A 69 -30.23 -13.25 8.47
CA PHE A 69 -29.65 -13.06 7.14
C PHE A 69 -28.66 -11.89 7.10
N ALA A 70 -29.01 -10.73 7.66
CA ALA A 70 -28.14 -9.56 7.66
C ALA A 70 -26.81 -9.79 8.41
N PHE A 71 -26.87 -10.51 9.53
CA PHE A 71 -25.69 -10.96 10.27
C PHE A 71 -24.86 -11.94 9.45
N ALA A 72 -25.46 -13.05 9.01
CA ALA A 72 -24.76 -14.13 8.33
C ALA A 72 -24.11 -13.65 7.02
N PHE A 73 -24.82 -12.84 6.24
CA PHE A 73 -24.29 -12.27 5.00
C PHE A 73 -23.08 -11.38 5.25
N SER A 74 -23.18 -10.45 6.21
CA SER A 74 -22.09 -9.51 6.51
C SER A 74 -20.88 -10.22 7.10
N ALA A 75 -21.08 -11.17 8.02
CA ALA A 75 -20.00 -11.98 8.59
C ALA A 75 -19.31 -12.86 7.54
N ALA A 76 -20.08 -13.46 6.62
CA ALA A 76 -19.54 -14.25 5.51
C ALA A 76 -18.74 -13.37 4.55
N LEU A 77 -19.21 -12.15 4.26
CA LEU A 77 -18.47 -11.21 3.42
C LEU A 77 -17.14 -10.82 4.07
N GLY A 78 -17.13 -10.45 5.36
CA GLY A 78 -15.89 -10.14 6.09
C GLY A 78 -14.90 -11.30 6.10
N SER A 79 -15.39 -12.50 6.42
CA SER A 79 -14.59 -13.73 6.35
C SER A 79 -13.99 -13.96 4.97
N GLY A 80 -14.77 -13.72 3.91
CA GLY A 80 -14.30 -13.83 2.52
C GLY A 80 -13.27 -12.78 2.15
N LEU A 81 -13.41 -11.54 2.64
CA LEU A 81 -12.45 -10.46 2.40
C LEU A 81 -11.11 -10.73 3.13
N GLU A 82 -11.13 -11.21 4.36
CA GLU A 82 -9.93 -11.63 5.10
C GLU A 82 -9.21 -12.80 4.40
N ALA A 83 -9.97 -13.80 3.93
CA ALA A 83 -9.43 -14.90 3.15
C ALA A 83 -8.82 -14.41 1.83
N LEU A 84 -9.47 -13.48 1.13
CA LEU A 84 -8.94 -12.88 -0.09
C LEU A 84 -7.63 -12.12 0.17
N GLN A 85 -7.55 -11.35 1.26
CA GLN A 85 -6.34 -10.62 1.64
C GLN A 85 -5.16 -11.54 1.92
N SER A 86 -5.39 -12.76 2.43
CA SER A 86 -4.32 -13.75 2.61
C SER A 86 -3.67 -14.24 1.31
N ILE A 87 -4.34 -14.02 0.16
CA ILE A 87 -3.84 -14.39 -1.17
C ILE A 87 -3.11 -13.23 -1.84
N LEU A 88 -3.36 -11.98 -1.42
CA LEU A 88 -2.77 -10.80 -2.03
C LEU A 88 -1.33 -10.58 -1.56
N PRO A 89 -0.39 -10.21 -2.46
CA PRO A 89 0.96 -9.84 -2.07
C PRO A 89 0.96 -8.70 -1.03
N ASP A 90 1.79 -8.84 0.00
CA ASP A 90 1.98 -7.85 1.06
C ASP A 90 0.72 -7.56 1.92
N ARG A 91 -0.24 -8.49 1.92
CA ARG A 91 -1.38 -8.53 2.83
C ARG A 91 -1.42 -9.87 3.57
N SER A 92 -2.07 -9.87 4.73
CA SER A 92 -2.35 -11.08 5.50
C SER A 92 -3.67 -10.88 6.22
N GLY A 93 -4.59 -11.85 6.10
CA GLY A 93 -5.79 -11.85 6.93
C GLY A 93 -5.43 -12.02 8.40
N GLN A 94 -6.13 -11.32 9.28
CA GLN A 94 -5.89 -11.38 10.72
C GLN A 94 -7.12 -11.90 11.46
N ILE A 95 -6.91 -12.81 12.42
CA ILE A 95 -8.01 -13.34 13.24
C ILE A 95 -8.67 -12.21 14.06
N SER A 96 -7.90 -11.21 14.49
CA SER A 96 -8.45 -10.03 15.16
C SER A 96 -9.44 -9.27 14.29
N ASP A 97 -9.10 -9.09 13.01
CA ASP A 97 -9.90 -8.34 12.04
C ASP A 97 -11.19 -9.12 11.72
N LEU A 98 -11.07 -10.45 11.54
CA LEU A 98 -12.21 -11.35 11.43
C LEU A 98 -13.19 -11.25 12.61
N LEU A 99 -12.67 -11.24 13.85
CA LEU A 99 -13.51 -11.11 15.04
C LEU A 99 -14.20 -9.75 15.11
N LEU A 100 -13.51 -8.68 14.70
CA LEU A 100 -14.06 -7.33 14.63
C LEU A 100 -15.16 -7.23 13.57
N ASP A 101 -14.98 -7.84 12.40
CA ASP A 101 -15.97 -7.92 11.34
C ASP A 101 -17.24 -8.65 11.78
N ILE A 102 -17.08 -9.81 12.44
CA ILE A 102 -18.21 -10.58 13.02
C ILE A 102 -18.93 -9.76 14.09
N GLY A 103 -18.18 -9.12 15.00
CA GLY A 103 -18.74 -8.26 16.05
C GLY A 103 -19.52 -7.09 15.47
N GLY A 104 -18.95 -6.42 14.46
CA GLY A 104 -19.59 -5.34 13.71
C GLY A 104 -20.90 -5.80 13.08
N ALA A 105 -20.87 -6.93 12.36
CA ALA A 105 -22.05 -7.51 11.74
C ALA A 105 -23.18 -7.79 12.74
N GLY A 106 -22.85 -8.32 13.92
CA GLY A 106 -23.81 -8.58 14.99
C GLY A 106 -24.49 -7.32 15.49
N VAL A 107 -23.69 -6.29 15.83
CA VAL A 107 -24.22 -4.99 16.30
C VAL A 107 -25.03 -4.29 15.21
N GLY A 108 -24.59 -4.34 13.95
CA GLY A 108 -25.29 -3.73 12.82
C GLY A 108 -26.65 -4.38 12.54
N ALA A 109 -26.74 -5.71 12.64
CA ALA A 109 -28.01 -6.43 12.49
C ALA A 109 -28.99 -6.08 13.64
N ALA A 110 -28.48 -5.95 14.87
CA ALA A 110 -29.27 -5.49 16.02
C ALA A 110 -29.72 -4.03 15.87
N LEU A 111 -28.85 -3.15 15.36
CA LEU A 111 -29.21 -1.77 15.05
C LEU A 111 -30.35 -1.70 14.02
N GLY A 112 -30.33 -2.54 13.00
CA GLY A 112 -31.42 -2.66 12.03
C GLY A 112 -32.77 -2.94 12.69
N LEU A 113 -32.81 -3.85 13.68
CA LEU A 113 -34.01 -4.12 14.48
C LEU A 113 -34.47 -2.89 15.27
N THR A 114 -33.54 -2.21 15.95
CA THR A 114 -33.84 -0.99 16.73
C THR A 114 -34.40 0.11 15.84
N LEU A 115 -33.82 0.35 14.67
CA LEU A 115 -34.32 1.32 13.68
C LEU A 115 -35.72 0.97 13.17
N ASP A 116 -36.04 -0.32 13.09
CA ASP A 116 -37.39 -0.77 12.74
C ASP A 116 -38.40 -0.49 13.86
N PHE A 117 -38.02 -0.74 15.11
CA PHE A 117 -38.83 -0.44 16.29
C PHE A 117 -39.13 1.05 16.43
N LEU A 118 -38.13 1.90 16.18
CA LEU A 118 -38.25 3.37 16.24
C LEU A 118 -39.07 3.98 15.09
N LYS A 119 -39.54 3.16 14.13
CA LYS A 119 -40.35 3.59 12.97
C LYS A 119 -39.75 4.74 12.14
N LEU A 120 -38.42 4.90 12.17
CA LEU A 120 -37.70 5.91 11.37
C LEU A 120 -38.02 5.78 9.87
N ASN A 121 -37.96 6.90 9.14
CA ASN A 121 -38.25 6.96 7.72
C ASN A 121 -37.17 6.22 6.91
N ARG A 122 -37.53 5.10 6.29
CA ARG A 122 -36.61 4.23 5.55
C ARG A 122 -36.04 4.89 4.30
N SER A 123 -36.79 5.79 3.66
CA SER A 123 -36.32 6.55 2.51
C SER A 123 -35.23 7.53 2.94
N PHE A 124 -35.46 8.25 4.04
CA PHE A 124 -34.45 9.15 4.62
C PHE A 124 -33.18 8.39 5.01
N LEU A 125 -33.29 7.30 5.79
CA LEU A 125 -32.16 6.45 6.16
C LEU A 125 -31.38 5.94 4.94
N GLY A 126 -32.10 5.49 3.91
CA GLY A 126 -31.48 5.01 2.67
C GLY A 126 -30.75 6.09 1.88
N VAL A 127 -31.27 7.33 1.85
CA VAL A 127 -30.62 8.47 1.19
C VAL A 127 -29.39 8.91 1.97
N THR A 128 -29.49 9.05 3.29
CA THR A 128 -28.35 9.42 4.16
C THR A 128 -27.24 8.39 4.04
N ALA A 129 -27.55 7.10 4.09
CA ALA A 129 -26.55 6.05 3.96
C ALA A 129 -25.90 6.03 2.57
N LEU A 130 -26.66 6.22 1.49
CA LEU A 130 -26.10 6.34 0.14
C LEU A 130 -25.18 7.56 0.03
N GLY A 131 -25.59 8.71 0.54
CA GLY A 131 -24.78 9.95 0.54
C GLY A 131 -23.46 9.78 1.29
N MET A 132 -23.48 9.18 2.49
CA MET A 132 -22.27 8.86 3.25
C MET A 132 -21.37 7.86 2.51
N THR A 133 -21.95 6.85 1.86
CA THR A 133 -21.20 5.87 1.06
C THR A 133 -20.49 6.54 -0.11
N LEU A 134 -21.19 7.39 -0.87
CA LEU A 134 -20.62 8.12 -2.00
C LEU A 134 -19.53 9.11 -1.55
N LEU A 135 -19.72 9.78 -0.41
CA LEU A 135 -18.71 10.66 0.17
C LEU A 135 -17.44 9.88 0.54
N MET A 136 -17.58 8.70 1.16
CA MET A 136 -16.45 7.82 1.48
C MET A 136 -15.73 7.32 0.22
N ILE A 137 -16.47 6.95 -0.84
CA ILE A 137 -15.89 6.58 -2.14
C ILE A 137 -15.10 7.75 -2.73
N ALA A 138 -15.67 8.95 -2.75
CA ALA A 138 -14.99 10.13 -3.27
C ALA A 138 -13.70 10.43 -2.47
N PHE A 139 -13.77 10.35 -1.15
CA PHE A 139 -12.63 10.63 -0.28
C PHE A 139 -11.52 9.58 -0.40
N THR A 140 -11.87 8.30 -0.44
CA THR A 140 -10.91 7.20 -0.62
C THR A 140 -10.32 7.19 -2.02
N GLY A 141 -11.13 7.40 -3.06
CA GLY A 141 -10.68 7.49 -4.46
C GLY A 141 -9.70 8.65 -4.67
N VAL A 142 -10.01 9.84 -4.16
CA VAL A 142 -9.09 10.99 -4.18
C VAL A 142 -7.81 10.67 -3.43
N SER A 143 -7.90 9.97 -2.29
CA SER A 143 -6.71 9.61 -1.52
C SER A 143 -5.83 8.59 -2.26
N VAL A 144 -6.39 7.61 -3.00
CA VAL A 144 -5.56 6.69 -3.81
C VAL A 144 -4.87 7.43 -4.96
N ILE A 145 -5.53 8.42 -5.56
CA ILE A 145 -4.93 9.28 -6.60
C ILE A 145 -3.78 10.12 -6.03
N ILE A 146 -3.90 10.60 -4.78
CA ILE A 146 -2.87 11.43 -4.14
C ILE A 146 -1.71 10.59 -3.59
N TRP A 147 -1.96 9.35 -3.16
CA TRP A 147 -0.97 8.52 -2.46
C TRP A 147 -0.53 7.33 -3.31
N ASP A 148 0.52 7.53 -4.10
CA ASP A 148 1.17 6.46 -4.86
C ASP A 148 1.66 5.35 -3.91
N SER A 149 1.13 4.14 -4.09
CA SER A 149 1.52 2.97 -3.30
C SER A 149 2.90 2.42 -3.66
N SER A 150 3.49 2.85 -4.77
CA SER A 150 4.85 2.48 -5.16
C SER A 150 5.94 3.20 -4.37
N LEU A 151 5.61 4.30 -3.68
CA LEU A 151 6.59 5.13 -2.98
C LEU A 151 6.74 4.75 -1.49
N PRO A 152 7.97 4.65 -0.94
CA PRO A 152 8.22 4.35 0.47
C PRO A 152 7.66 5.43 1.41
N ARG A 153 7.11 5.03 2.56
CA ARG A 153 6.49 5.93 3.55
C ARG A 153 7.12 5.78 4.92
N ILE A 154 6.83 6.73 5.80
CA ILE A 154 7.20 6.58 7.22
C ILE A 154 6.46 5.36 7.79
N GLY A 155 7.22 4.45 8.41
CA GLY A 155 6.72 3.19 8.96
C GLY A 155 6.75 2.01 7.98
N ASP A 156 7.08 2.23 6.70
CA ASP A 156 7.41 1.12 5.79
C ASP A 156 8.72 0.45 6.21
N HIS A 157 8.89 -0.82 5.84
CA HIS A 157 10.15 -1.54 5.98
C HIS A 157 10.35 -2.44 4.76
N TRP A 158 11.01 -1.90 3.73
CA TRP A 158 11.24 -2.60 2.47
C TRP A 158 12.69 -3.03 2.34
N HIS A 159 12.90 -3.99 1.46
CA HIS A 159 14.22 -4.52 1.15
C HIS A 159 14.44 -4.56 -0.36
N ALA A 160 15.53 -3.98 -0.84
CA ALA A 160 15.98 -4.10 -2.22
C ALA A 160 17.37 -4.75 -2.25
N ARG A 161 17.62 -5.67 -3.18
CA ARG A 161 18.97 -6.23 -3.38
C ARG A 161 19.75 -5.31 -4.31
N TYR A 162 21.04 -5.15 -4.04
CA TYR A 162 21.89 -4.37 -4.93
C TYR A 162 23.25 -5.05 -5.17
N GLN A 163 23.82 -4.77 -6.33
CA GLN A 163 25.19 -5.12 -6.69
C GLN A 163 25.85 -3.94 -7.38
N ILE A 164 27.13 -3.70 -7.08
CA ILE A 164 27.95 -2.68 -7.74
C ILE A 164 29.06 -3.36 -8.52
N SER A 165 29.32 -2.91 -9.74
CA SER A 165 30.42 -3.39 -10.59
C SER A 165 31.16 -2.24 -11.24
N ILE A 166 32.49 -2.23 -11.11
CA ILE A 166 33.35 -1.24 -11.76
C ILE A 166 34.23 -1.96 -12.78
N CYS A 167 34.09 -1.57 -14.04
CA CYS A 167 34.84 -2.10 -15.19
C CYS A 167 34.88 -3.64 -15.24
N GLY A 168 33.74 -4.27 -14.97
CA GLY A 168 33.57 -5.73 -14.98
C GLY A 168 33.96 -6.44 -13.69
N LYS A 169 34.43 -5.72 -12.67
CA LYS A 169 34.72 -6.27 -11.34
C LYS A 169 33.60 -5.94 -10.37
N GLU A 170 32.95 -6.98 -9.86
CA GLU A 170 32.01 -6.83 -8.76
C GLU A 170 32.71 -6.37 -7.48
N LEU A 171 32.13 -5.36 -6.83
CA LEU A 171 32.60 -4.85 -5.56
C LEU A 171 31.94 -5.60 -4.41
N ALA A 172 32.62 -5.59 -3.25
CA ALA A 172 32.00 -5.98 -1.99
C ALA A 172 30.82 -5.04 -1.66
N PRO A 173 29.80 -5.53 -0.91
CA PRO A 173 28.71 -4.67 -0.47
C PRO A 173 29.21 -3.42 0.27
N LEU A 174 28.54 -2.30 0.04
CA LEU A 174 28.84 -1.03 0.70
C LEU A 174 28.72 -1.17 2.23
N PRO A 175 29.60 -0.48 2.99
CA PRO A 175 29.58 -0.52 4.44
C PRO A 175 28.25 0.02 4.98
N GLY A 176 27.84 -0.50 6.13
CA GLY A 176 26.62 -0.04 6.78
C GLY A 176 26.80 1.30 7.48
N LYS A 177 25.81 2.17 7.33
CA LYS A 177 25.68 3.45 8.04
C LYS A 177 24.24 3.64 8.53
N PRO A 178 24.00 4.40 9.61
CA PRO A 178 22.65 4.71 10.08
C PRO A 178 21.87 5.60 9.09
N GLY A 179 20.56 5.43 9.01
CA GLY A 179 19.64 6.27 8.23
C GLY A 179 18.29 5.57 7.98
N GLY A 180 17.29 6.28 7.43
CA GLY A 180 16.04 5.64 6.98
C GLY A 180 16.18 4.88 5.65
N VAL A 181 17.27 5.08 4.92
CA VAL A 181 17.62 4.34 3.70
C VAL A 181 19.08 3.92 3.82
N HIS A 182 19.35 2.64 4.08
CA HIS A 182 20.70 2.18 4.43
C HIS A 182 20.97 0.71 4.08
N THR A 183 22.19 0.23 4.30
CA THR A 183 22.60 -1.19 4.15
C THR A 183 23.27 -1.68 5.44
N HIS A 184 23.26 -2.99 5.68
CA HIS A 184 24.06 -3.63 6.74
C HIS A 184 25.32 -4.34 6.22
N GLY A 185 25.75 -4.05 4.98
CA GLY A 185 26.93 -4.66 4.36
C GLY A 185 26.71 -6.07 3.81
N LYS A 186 25.46 -6.41 3.49
CA LYS A 186 25.06 -7.76 3.02
C LYS A 186 24.40 -7.76 1.62
N GLY A 187 24.62 -6.70 0.84
CA GLY A 187 24.04 -6.55 -0.50
C GLY A 187 22.53 -6.28 -0.52
N VAL A 188 21.99 -5.77 0.60
CA VAL A 188 20.57 -5.41 0.75
C VAL A 188 20.46 -3.98 1.24
N ILE A 189 19.65 -3.19 0.55
CA ILE A 189 19.17 -1.87 0.93
C ILE A 189 17.92 -2.07 1.79
N HIS A 190 17.93 -1.50 2.98
CA HIS A 190 16.81 -1.35 3.88
C HIS A 190 16.20 0.04 3.67
N ILE A 191 14.92 0.08 3.37
CA ILE A 191 14.17 1.31 3.09
C ILE A 191 13.05 1.40 4.12
N HIS A 192 13.30 2.14 5.19
CA HIS A 192 12.37 2.41 6.29
C HIS A 192 12.49 3.89 6.69
N PRO A 193 11.88 4.79 5.89
CA PRO A 193 11.94 6.22 6.15
C PRO A 193 11.51 6.58 7.57
N ASN A 194 12.32 7.36 8.28
CA ASN A 194 11.97 7.88 9.62
C ASN A 194 11.40 9.30 9.52
N THR A 195 11.73 10.01 8.44
CA THR A 195 11.32 11.39 8.19
C THR A 195 10.72 11.58 6.80
N LYS A 196 9.99 12.69 6.60
CA LYS A 196 9.47 13.07 5.27
C LYS A 196 10.58 13.30 4.23
N ARG A 197 11.80 13.63 4.68
CA ARG A 197 12.96 13.84 3.81
C ARG A 197 13.56 12.53 3.29
N GLU A 198 13.17 11.41 3.87
CA GLU A 198 13.62 10.07 3.46
C GLU A 198 12.50 9.27 2.77
N ALA A 199 11.27 9.80 2.76
CA ALA A 199 10.08 9.14 2.23
C ALA A 199 9.70 9.69 0.85
N GLY A 200 8.77 8.99 0.20
CA GLY A 200 8.22 9.37 -1.09
C GLY A 200 9.30 9.34 -2.18
N GLN A 201 9.33 10.41 -2.97
CA GLN A 201 10.32 10.60 -4.04
C GLN A 201 11.77 10.76 -3.53
N ASN A 202 11.95 11.07 -2.25
CA ASN A 202 13.28 11.21 -1.67
C ASN A 202 13.93 9.86 -1.35
N ALA A 203 13.15 8.77 -1.27
CA ALA A 203 13.65 7.42 -1.01
C ALA A 203 14.30 6.81 -2.27
N ASN A 204 15.21 7.57 -2.88
CA ASN A 204 15.82 7.26 -4.18
C ASN A 204 17.26 6.74 -4.05
N LEU A 205 17.81 6.25 -5.15
CA LEU A 205 19.16 5.69 -5.18
C LEU A 205 20.23 6.71 -4.81
N ALA A 206 20.08 8.00 -5.18
CA ALA A 206 21.03 9.02 -4.76
C ALA A 206 21.07 9.18 -3.24
N LEU A 207 19.92 9.15 -2.55
CA LEU A 207 19.87 9.17 -1.09
C LEU A 207 20.58 7.95 -0.49
N PHE A 208 20.39 6.75 -1.04
CA PHE A 208 21.09 5.55 -0.57
C PHE A 208 22.62 5.64 -0.72
N LEU A 209 23.11 6.13 -1.87
CA LEU A 209 24.56 6.30 -2.05
C LEU A 209 25.10 7.38 -1.11
N LEU A 210 24.35 8.46 -0.91
CA LEU A 210 24.71 9.52 0.02
C LEU A 210 24.80 9.01 1.47
N THR A 211 23.82 8.22 1.94
CA THR A 211 23.82 7.70 3.31
C THR A 211 24.95 6.71 3.57
N THR A 212 25.43 6.02 2.53
CA THR A 212 26.61 5.14 2.62
C THR A 212 27.94 5.89 2.51
N GLY A 213 27.92 7.20 2.22
CA GLY A 213 29.08 8.08 2.12
C GLY A 213 29.63 8.23 0.70
N GLY A 214 28.89 7.79 -0.31
CA GLY A 214 29.18 8.02 -1.72
C GLY A 214 28.27 9.09 -2.32
N GLY A 215 28.07 8.99 -3.64
CA GLY A 215 27.19 9.86 -4.40
C GLY A 215 26.75 9.21 -5.71
N LEU A 216 25.62 9.64 -6.24
CA LEU A 216 25.10 9.18 -7.53
C LEU A 216 24.44 10.36 -8.25
N THR A 217 24.89 10.61 -9.48
CA THR A 217 24.20 11.45 -10.46
C THR A 217 23.72 10.58 -11.61
N ASP A 218 23.14 11.17 -12.65
CA ASP A 218 22.73 10.41 -13.84
C ASP A 218 23.93 9.94 -14.70
N ASP A 219 25.10 10.52 -14.47
CA ASP A 219 26.32 10.31 -15.24
C ASP A 219 27.56 9.95 -14.42
N SER A 220 27.47 9.89 -13.08
CA SER A 220 28.60 9.56 -12.22
C SER A 220 28.22 8.80 -10.95
N LEU A 221 29.16 7.97 -10.50
CA LEU A 221 29.09 7.22 -9.23
C LEU A 221 30.32 7.56 -8.40
N THR A 222 30.10 8.04 -7.17
CA THR A 222 31.15 8.19 -6.16
C THR A 222 31.01 7.09 -5.12
N LEU A 223 32.08 6.31 -4.90
CA LEU A 223 32.13 5.28 -3.88
C LEU A 223 32.41 5.87 -2.50
N PRO A 224 32.08 5.16 -1.40
CA PRO A 224 32.45 5.59 -0.05
C PRO A 224 33.97 5.72 0.19
N SER A 225 34.80 5.14 -0.68
CA SER A 225 36.27 5.35 -0.68
C SER A 225 36.67 6.76 -1.13
N GLY A 226 35.77 7.51 -1.77
CA GLY A 226 36.03 8.81 -2.40
C GLY A 226 36.33 8.72 -3.90
N GLU A 227 36.56 7.51 -4.44
CA GLU A 227 36.75 7.30 -5.87
C GLU A 227 35.47 7.65 -6.64
N THR A 228 35.61 8.36 -7.75
CA THR A 228 34.50 8.78 -8.60
C THR A 228 34.71 8.24 -10.01
N TYR A 229 33.62 7.75 -10.61
CA TYR A 229 33.56 7.24 -11.96
C TYR A 229 32.47 8.00 -12.71
N ALA A 230 32.87 8.90 -13.60
CA ALA A 230 32.00 9.68 -14.46
C ALA A 230 32.01 9.14 -15.89
N ASN A 231 30.90 9.30 -16.61
CA ASN A 231 30.81 8.94 -18.02
C ASN A 231 31.96 9.57 -18.82
N GLY A 232 32.68 8.75 -19.57
CA GLY A 232 33.88 9.15 -20.31
C GLY A 232 35.19 8.79 -19.59
N ASP A 233 35.17 8.54 -18.28
CA ASP A 233 36.35 8.08 -17.55
C ASP A 233 36.79 6.70 -18.09
N PRO A 234 38.10 6.44 -18.23
CA PRO A 234 38.58 5.22 -18.82
C PRO A 234 38.36 4.02 -17.89
N CYS A 235 37.85 2.93 -18.44
CA CYS A 235 37.95 1.62 -17.81
C CYS A 235 39.33 0.99 -18.04
N SER A 236 39.65 -0.06 -17.28
CA SER A 236 40.82 -0.90 -17.52
C SER A 236 40.83 -1.38 -18.98
N GLY A 237 41.81 -0.92 -19.76
CA GLY A 237 41.88 -1.12 -21.22
C GLY A 237 41.75 0.17 -22.05
N GLY A 238 41.54 1.32 -21.41
CA GLY A 238 41.53 2.65 -22.05
C GLY A 238 40.23 3.03 -22.76
N GLN A 239 39.25 2.12 -22.80
CA GLN A 239 37.92 2.40 -23.36
C GLN A 239 37.13 3.34 -22.44
N PRO A 240 36.45 4.38 -22.96
CA PRO A 240 35.57 5.22 -22.17
C PRO A 240 34.47 4.38 -21.49
N GLY A 241 34.31 4.57 -20.19
CA GLY A 241 33.28 3.93 -19.39
C GLY A 241 31.99 4.75 -19.36
N VAL A 242 30.89 4.06 -19.09
CA VAL A 242 29.55 4.61 -18.91
C VAL A 242 28.88 4.00 -17.68
N LEU A 243 28.24 4.85 -16.89
CA LEU A 243 27.33 4.49 -15.83
C LEU A 243 26.06 3.89 -16.44
N VAL A 244 25.71 2.72 -15.94
CA VAL A 244 24.52 1.98 -16.30
C VAL A 244 23.89 1.46 -15.02
N VAL A 245 22.65 1.85 -14.79
CA VAL A 245 21.84 1.31 -13.71
C VAL A 245 20.71 0.52 -14.32
N THR A 246 20.49 -0.69 -13.79
CA THR A 246 19.34 -1.51 -14.13
C THR A 246 18.59 -1.89 -12.87
N VAL A 247 17.25 -1.93 -12.98
CA VAL A 247 16.38 -2.41 -11.92
C VAL A 247 15.47 -3.47 -12.49
N ASN A 248 15.50 -4.65 -11.89
CA ASN A 248 14.76 -5.82 -12.35
C ASN A 248 15.05 -6.19 -13.82
N GLY A 249 16.27 -5.89 -14.30
CA GLY A 249 16.72 -6.14 -15.67
C GLY A 249 16.46 -5.00 -16.66
N THR A 250 15.74 -3.96 -16.26
CA THR A 250 15.40 -2.80 -17.11
C THR A 250 16.34 -1.64 -16.82
N ARG A 251 16.86 -0.98 -17.86
CA ARG A 251 17.70 0.21 -17.72
C ARG A 251 16.91 1.37 -17.14
N VAL A 252 17.54 2.11 -16.24
CA VAL A 252 17.00 3.35 -15.65
C VAL A 252 17.78 4.53 -16.24
N GLU A 253 17.06 5.46 -16.87
CA GLU A 253 17.68 6.62 -17.54
C GLU A 253 18.10 7.72 -16.56
N THR A 254 17.34 7.93 -15.49
CA THR A 254 17.64 8.93 -14.44
C THR A 254 17.88 8.26 -13.10
N PRO A 255 19.00 7.52 -12.94
CA PRO A 255 19.23 6.71 -11.75
C PRO A 255 19.32 7.52 -10.46
N SER A 256 19.72 8.79 -10.52
CA SER A 256 19.80 9.64 -9.32
C SER A 256 18.44 9.86 -8.65
N SER A 257 17.37 9.90 -9.45
CA SER A 257 15.99 10.15 -8.98
C SER A 257 15.13 8.89 -8.90
N TYR A 258 15.70 7.72 -9.19
CA TYR A 258 14.97 6.46 -9.14
C TYR A 258 14.55 6.11 -7.70
N VAL A 259 13.24 6.11 -7.46
CA VAL A 259 12.65 5.72 -6.17
C VAL A 259 12.67 4.20 -6.05
N MET A 260 13.28 3.69 -5.00
CA MET A 260 13.45 2.25 -4.82
C MET A 260 12.15 1.58 -4.36
N GLY A 261 11.75 0.53 -5.06
CA GLY A 261 10.64 -0.34 -4.74
C GLY A 261 11.02 -1.48 -3.79
N ASN A 262 10.00 -2.07 -3.15
CA ASN A 262 10.19 -3.27 -2.35
C ASN A 262 10.56 -4.45 -3.25
N ARG A 263 11.57 -5.21 -2.84
CA ARG A 263 12.11 -6.39 -3.54
C ARG A 263 12.80 -6.09 -4.88
N ASP A 264 13.10 -4.84 -5.17
CA ASP A 264 13.89 -4.50 -6.35
C ASP A 264 15.23 -5.23 -6.36
N ARG A 265 15.67 -5.57 -7.57
CA ARG A 265 17.01 -6.08 -7.87
C ARG A 265 17.76 -5.03 -8.66
N ILE A 266 18.63 -4.31 -7.97
CA ILE A 266 19.34 -3.15 -8.50
C ILE A 266 20.76 -3.56 -8.87
N TRP A 267 21.19 -3.18 -10.06
CA TRP A 267 22.57 -3.31 -10.48
C TRP A 267 23.08 -1.94 -10.91
N ILE A 268 24.18 -1.51 -10.31
CA ILE A 268 24.85 -0.23 -10.60
C ILE A 268 26.22 -0.56 -11.17
N GLY A 269 26.45 -0.25 -12.44
CA GLY A 269 27.70 -0.57 -13.10
C GLY A 269 28.32 0.61 -13.80
N PHE A 270 29.62 0.78 -13.62
CA PHE A 270 30.45 1.58 -14.53
C PHE A 270 31.16 0.61 -15.47
N GLN A 271 30.86 0.62 -16.76
CA GLN A 271 31.35 -0.39 -17.71
C GLN A 271 31.79 0.25 -19.02
N PRO A 272 32.66 -0.39 -19.83
CA PRO A 272 33.03 0.13 -21.15
C PRO A 272 31.78 0.43 -21.97
N ALA A 273 31.76 1.58 -22.64
CA ALA A 273 30.74 1.87 -23.64
C ALA A 273 30.76 0.74 -24.67
N ARG A 274 29.70 -0.08 -24.72
CA ARG A 274 29.58 -1.04 -25.82
C ARG A 274 29.46 -0.24 -27.11
N GLU A 275 30.29 -0.55 -28.10
CA GLU A 275 29.97 -0.21 -29.48
C GLU A 275 28.57 -0.74 -29.74
N THR A 276 27.61 0.15 -29.96
CA THR A 276 26.35 -0.23 -30.59
C THR A 276 26.75 -0.79 -31.95
N SER A 277 26.55 -2.10 -32.14
CA SER A 277 26.72 -2.69 -33.47
C SER A 277 25.81 -1.91 -34.41
N LYS A 278 26.41 -1.21 -35.38
CA LYS A 278 25.70 -0.67 -36.53
C LYS A 278 24.97 -1.78 -37.28
#